data_AF-A0A8B5XE78-F1
#
_entry.id   AF-A0A8B5XE78-F1
#
_cell.length_a   1.000
_cell.length_b   1.000
_cell.length_c   1.000
_cell.angle_alpha   90.00
_cell.angle_beta   90.00
_cell.angle_gamma   90.00
#
_symmetry.space_group_name_H-M   'P 1'
#
loop_
_entity.id
_entity.type
_entity.pdbx_description
1 polymer ?
#
loop_
_entity_poly.entity_id
_entity_poly.type
_entity_poly.pdbx_seq_one_letter_code
_entity_poly.pdbx_strand_id
1 'polypeptide(L)'
;MLLRDLVAGSENRLRAVVIVMCSSVSHQPGQTQSRIARVDWHRGNSPVQGSATGPRMVVSTQLDPIIEPYRNTVNAWTDSWRLPDLLDQVTIEFSSRMRTSIGLCYPERSLIRLHPVVRELEERLFLEILCHELAHVAVYRLFGRGAQPHGREWASLLNASGFSARTRLPQGTIFSTERQRATRKTVLWHHRCPQCQAARTARRPVYTWRCANCRNHGRPGKLEIEREEAWG
;
A
#
# COMPACT_ATOMS: atom_id res chain seq x y z
N MET A 1 -2.80 -18.43 -46.23
CA MET A 1 -3.05 -16.97 -46.32
C MET A 1 -3.90 -16.59 -45.11
N LEU A 2 -3.46 -15.69 -44.23
CA LEU A 2 -3.33 -14.22 -44.41
C LEU A 2 -4.72 -13.56 -44.50
N LEU A 3 -5.14 -12.78 -43.48
CA LEU A 3 -5.00 -11.30 -43.37
C LEU A 3 -5.84 -10.57 -44.45
N ARG A 4 -6.65 -9.54 -44.18
CA ARG A 4 -6.70 -8.45 -43.16
C ARG A 4 -8.17 -8.17 -42.75
N ASP A 5 -8.64 -7.07 -42.15
CA ASP A 5 -8.43 -6.34 -40.86
C ASP A 5 -9.81 -5.66 -40.56
N LEU A 6 -10.18 -4.89 -39.53
CA LEU A 6 -9.56 -4.20 -38.37
C LEU A 6 -10.24 -4.71 -37.05
N VAL A 7 -9.91 -4.37 -35.79
CA VAL A 7 -9.32 -3.20 -35.10
C VAL A 7 -10.29 -2.02 -34.85
N ALA A 8 -11.13 -2.15 -33.82
CA ALA A 8 -11.75 -1.03 -33.09
C ALA A 8 -11.10 -0.91 -31.70
N GLY A 9 -10.42 0.21 -31.44
CA GLY A 9 -9.65 0.38 -30.20
C GLY A 9 -10.51 0.68 -28.97
N SER A 10 -10.20 0.03 -27.85
CA SER A 10 -10.49 0.58 -26.52
C SER A 10 -9.22 0.54 -25.69
N GLU A 11 -8.76 1.71 -25.25
CA GLU A 11 -7.54 1.85 -24.44
C GLU A 11 -7.81 1.34 -23.02
N ASN A 12 -7.63 0.04 -22.82
CA ASN A 12 -7.82 -0.62 -21.53
C ASN A 12 -6.74 -0.14 -20.53
N ARG A 13 -7.03 0.98 -19.83
CA ARG A 13 -6.12 1.66 -18.90
C ARG A 13 -5.63 0.74 -17.78
N LEU A 14 -4.48 0.13 -18.02
CA LEU A 14 -3.78 -0.79 -17.13
C LEU A 14 -3.61 -0.18 -15.73
N ARG A 15 -4.09 -0.89 -14.70
CA ARG A 15 -3.97 -0.49 -13.30
C ARG A 15 -3.01 -1.42 -12.57
N ALA A 16 -1.74 -1.05 -12.56
CA ALA A 16 -0.71 -1.69 -11.74
C ALA A 16 -1.05 -1.63 -10.24
N VAL A 17 -0.61 -2.63 -9.48
CA VAL A 17 -0.73 -2.64 -8.01
C VAL A 17 0.35 -1.74 -7.41
N VAL A 18 -0.02 -0.98 -6.37
CA VAL A 18 0.87 -0.05 -5.67
C VAL A 18 1.67 -0.81 -4.61
N ILE A 19 3.00 -0.76 -4.67
CA ILE A 19 3.82 -1.10 -3.51
C ILE A 19 3.87 0.16 -2.63
N VAL A 20 3.22 0.09 -1.47
CA VAL A 20 3.25 1.06 -0.36
C VAL A 20 2.62 2.44 -0.61
N MET A 21 1.96 2.95 0.43
CA MET A 21 1.85 4.39 0.69
C MET A 21 2.63 4.70 1.96
N CYS A 22 3.76 5.39 1.86
CA CYS A 22 4.46 5.86 3.05
C CYS A 22 3.62 6.96 3.71
N SER A 23 3.36 6.84 5.02
CA SER A 23 2.44 7.73 5.74
C SER A 23 3.13 9.02 6.19
N SER A 24 3.65 9.79 5.24
CA SER A 24 4.27 11.10 5.49
C SER A 24 3.22 12.13 5.92
N VAL A 25 3.42 12.75 7.08
CA VAL A 25 2.65 13.94 7.50
C VAL A 25 3.20 15.17 6.78
N SER A 26 2.32 15.99 6.22
CA SER A 26 2.67 17.10 5.32
C SER A 26 3.51 18.19 6.00
N HIS A 27 4.55 18.67 5.29
CA HIS A 27 5.17 19.98 5.53
C HIS A 27 5.64 20.62 4.22
N GLN A 28 5.81 21.95 4.23
CA GLN A 28 6.04 22.75 3.02
C GLN A 28 7.51 22.76 2.54
N PRO A 29 7.77 22.95 1.24
CA PRO A 29 9.11 22.85 0.67
C PRO A 29 9.94 24.13 0.84
N GLY A 30 11.12 23.99 1.46
CA GLY A 30 12.24 24.93 1.34
C GLY A 30 13.24 24.45 0.29
N GLN A 31 13.81 25.36 -0.51
CA GLN A 31 14.79 25.01 -1.55
C GLN A 31 16.21 24.87 -0.99
N THR A 32 16.93 23.82 -1.41
CA THR A 32 18.39 23.89 -1.67
C THR A 32 18.72 23.01 -2.88
N GLN A 33 19.73 23.40 -3.67
CA GLN A 33 20.06 22.80 -4.96
C GLN A 33 20.86 21.49 -4.86
N SER A 34 20.89 20.74 -5.97
CA SER A 34 21.61 19.50 -6.13
C SER A 34 23.10 19.69 -6.41
N ARG A 35 23.94 18.79 -5.87
CA ARG A 35 25.25 18.46 -6.43
C ARG A 35 25.45 16.94 -6.40
N ILE A 36 25.95 16.40 -7.51
CA ILE A 36 26.16 14.96 -7.68
C ILE A 36 27.57 14.61 -7.17
N ALA A 37 27.66 13.58 -6.34
CA ALA A 37 28.90 12.90 -5.98
C ALA A 37 28.63 11.40 -5.80
N ARG A 38 29.68 10.57 -5.87
CA ARG A 38 29.58 9.16 -5.46
C ARG A 38 29.26 9.10 -3.96
N VAL A 39 28.46 8.12 -3.54
CA VAL A 39 28.00 8.01 -2.14
C VAL A 39 29.11 7.40 -1.28
N ASP A 40 30.08 8.22 -0.90
CA ASP A 40 31.05 7.88 0.14
C ASP A 40 30.37 7.88 1.51
N TRP A 41 30.10 6.70 2.04
CA TRP A 41 29.49 6.46 3.36
C TRP A 41 30.40 6.84 4.55
N HIS A 42 31.23 7.87 4.42
CA HIS A 42 32.35 8.19 5.31
C HIS A 42 32.40 9.63 5.85
N ARG A 43 31.34 10.42 5.68
CA ARG A 43 31.16 11.68 6.42
C ARG A 43 29.98 11.54 7.39
N GLY A 44 30.29 11.42 8.67
CA GLY A 44 29.32 11.02 9.69
C GLY A 44 28.53 12.19 10.30
N ASN A 45 27.40 11.85 10.89
CA ASN A 45 26.84 12.53 12.06
C ASN A 45 26.81 11.48 13.19
N SER A 46 27.22 11.87 14.40
CA SER A 46 27.10 11.00 15.58
C SER A 46 25.61 10.73 15.88
N PRO A 47 25.24 9.55 16.42
CA PRO A 47 23.87 9.28 16.81
C PRO A 47 23.37 10.30 17.85
N VAL A 48 22.32 11.04 17.52
CA VAL A 48 21.68 11.97 18.46
C VAL A 48 21.01 11.14 19.56
N GLN A 49 21.53 11.22 20.79
CA GLN A 49 21.03 10.48 21.94
C GLN A 49 19.69 11.08 22.42
N GLY A 50 18.59 10.69 21.77
CA GLY A 50 17.24 11.02 22.22
C GLY A 50 16.84 10.21 23.46
N SER A 51 16.74 10.87 24.61
CA SER A 51 16.34 10.26 25.89
C SER A 51 14.84 9.92 25.91
N ALA A 52 14.50 8.67 25.59
CA ALA A 52 13.12 8.18 25.56
C ALA A 52 12.70 7.53 26.89
N THR A 53 12.31 8.34 27.88
CA THR A 53 11.70 7.89 29.14
C THR A 53 10.22 7.52 28.96
N GLY A 54 9.97 6.37 28.33
CA GLY A 54 8.64 5.75 28.22
C GLY A 54 8.64 4.30 28.71
N PRO A 55 7.46 3.73 29.05
CA PRO A 55 7.38 2.34 29.51
C PRO A 55 7.84 1.39 28.40
N ARG A 56 8.92 0.65 28.66
CA ARG A 56 9.52 -0.32 27.75
C ARG A 56 8.61 -1.55 27.63
N MET A 57 7.60 -1.47 26.76
CA MET A 57 6.80 -2.64 26.39
C MET A 57 7.72 -3.75 25.89
N VAL A 58 7.61 -4.92 26.50
CA VAL A 58 8.23 -6.15 25.99
C VAL A 58 7.42 -6.60 24.79
N VAL A 59 7.67 -5.98 23.63
CA VAL A 59 7.18 -6.48 22.35
C VAL A 59 7.85 -7.83 22.13
N SER A 60 7.06 -8.88 21.88
CA SER A 60 7.62 -10.21 21.61
C SER A 60 8.49 -10.15 20.36
N THR A 61 9.80 -10.31 20.53
CA THR A 61 10.80 -10.28 19.44
C THR A 61 10.87 -11.58 18.66
N GLN A 62 9.87 -12.45 18.79
CA GLN A 62 9.78 -13.68 18.02
C GLN A 62 9.37 -13.34 16.58
N LEU A 63 10.35 -13.38 15.68
CA LEU A 63 10.13 -13.22 14.24
C LEU A 63 9.11 -14.25 13.72
N ASP A 64 8.32 -13.84 12.74
CA ASP A 64 7.32 -14.72 12.12
C ASP A 64 8.04 -15.92 11.49
N PRO A 65 7.61 -17.18 11.74
CA PRO A 65 8.31 -18.37 11.25
C PRO A 65 8.51 -18.45 9.74
N ILE A 66 7.81 -17.64 8.93
CA ILE A 66 8.06 -17.55 7.48
C ILE A 66 9.30 -16.70 7.12
N ILE A 67 9.79 -15.85 8.03
CA ILE A 67 10.95 -14.98 7.82
C ILE A 67 12.23 -15.65 8.30
N GLU A 68 12.15 -16.50 9.33
CA GLU A 68 13.30 -17.16 9.95
C GLU A 68 14.21 -17.95 8.97
N PRO A 69 13.69 -18.70 7.97
CA PRO A 69 14.54 -19.35 6.94
C PRO A 69 15.40 -18.37 6.14
N TYR A 70 14.98 -17.10 6.07
CA TYR A 70 15.62 -16.04 5.31
C TYR A 70 16.49 -15.11 6.17
N ARG A 71 16.62 -15.35 7.49
CA ARG A 71 17.39 -14.49 8.42
C ARG A 71 18.77 -14.15 7.88
N ASN A 72 19.52 -15.13 7.39
CA ASN A 72 20.88 -14.90 6.87
C ASN A 72 20.90 -13.99 5.63
N THR A 73 19.92 -14.14 4.73
CA THR A 73 19.75 -13.30 3.55
C THR A 73 19.39 -11.86 3.92
N VAL A 74 18.51 -11.69 4.91
CA VAL A 74 18.12 -10.38 5.42
C VAL A 74 19.27 -9.70 6.16
N ASN A 75 20.00 -10.44 7.02
CA ASN A 75 21.16 -9.92 7.74
C ASN A 75 22.26 -9.46 6.76
N ALA A 76 22.51 -10.20 5.67
CA ALA A 76 23.46 -9.78 4.64
C ALA A 76 23.06 -8.43 3.98
N TRP A 77 21.76 -8.14 3.85
CA TRP A 77 21.30 -6.81 3.44
C TRP A 77 21.59 -5.77 4.52
N THR A 78 21.18 -6.03 5.77
CA THR A 78 21.24 -5.04 6.84
C THR A 78 22.67 -4.75 7.28
N ASP A 79 23.58 -5.71 7.19
CA ASP A 79 25.03 -5.55 7.29
C ASP A 79 25.58 -4.62 6.19
N SER A 80 25.18 -4.84 4.93
CA SER A 80 25.58 -3.96 3.81
C SER A 80 25.07 -2.52 3.99
N TRP A 81 23.96 -2.34 4.70
CA TRP A 81 23.38 -1.05 5.07
C TRP A 81 23.95 -0.47 6.39
N ARG A 82 24.91 -1.16 7.02
CA ARG A 82 25.53 -0.82 8.33
C ARG A 82 24.56 -0.76 9.50
N LEU A 83 23.55 -1.63 9.51
CA LEU A 83 22.53 -1.78 10.55
C LEU A 83 22.33 -3.27 10.91
N PRO A 84 23.35 -4.01 11.38
CA PRO A 84 23.31 -5.47 11.57
C PRO A 84 22.05 -5.94 12.31
N ASP A 85 21.76 -5.34 13.47
CA ASP A 85 20.65 -5.69 14.36
C ASP A 85 19.27 -5.19 13.89
N LEU A 86 19.11 -4.70 12.64
CA LEU A 86 17.86 -4.07 12.20
C LEU A 86 16.67 -5.05 12.20
N LEU A 87 16.90 -6.32 11.85
CA LEU A 87 15.83 -7.31 11.75
C LEU A 87 15.16 -7.56 13.11
N ASP A 88 15.95 -7.78 14.16
CA ASP A 88 15.45 -8.02 15.52
C ASP A 88 14.92 -6.74 16.20
N GLN A 89 15.13 -5.57 15.58
CA GLN A 89 14.55 -4.28 16.00
C GLN A 89 13.27 -3.90 15.23
N VAL A 90 12.79 -4.72 14.29
CA VAL A 90 11.62 -4.42 13.45
C VAL A 90 10.49 -5.42 13.70
N THR A 91 9.32 -4.90 14.08
CA THR A 91 8.09 -5.70 14.16
C THR A 91 7.53 -5.91 12.76
N ILE A 92 7.25 -7.15 12.38
CA ILE A 92 6.67 -7.48 11.07
C ILE A 92 5.34 -8.21 11.29
N GLU A 93 4.23 -7.56 10.92
CA GLU A 93 2.87 -8.09 11.07
C GLU A 93 2.28 -8.50 9.71
N PHE A 94 1.44 -9.55 9.67
CA PHE A 94 0.61 -9.87 8.51
C PHE A 94 -0.85 -9.44 8.72
N SER A 95 -1.44 -8.68 7.79
CA SER A 95 -2.73 -8.02 8.00
C SER A 95 -3.70 -8.11 6.81
N SER A 96 -4.73 -8.94 6.95
CA SER A 96 -5.87 -9.07 6.01
C SER A 96 -6.76 -7.83 5.90
N ARG A 97 -6.46 -6.78 6.69
CA ARG A 97 -7.12 -5.46 6.61
C ARG A 97 -6.54 -4.57 5.52
N MET A 98 -5.37 -4.88 4.96
CA MET A 98 -4.77 -4.17 3.82
C MET A 98 -5.58 -4.43 2.53
N ARG A 99 -5.85 -3.38 1.74
CA ARG A 99 -6.78 -3.44 0.58
C ARG A 99 -6.24 -2.88 -0.74
N THR A 100 -5.10 -2.18 -0.71
CA THR A 100 -4.59 -1.38 -1.84
C THR A 100 -3.09 -1.53 -2.07
N SER A 101 -2.33 -1.94 -1.05
CA SER A 101 -0.92 -2.27 -1.14
C SER A 101 -0.65 -3.67 -0.60
N ILE A 102 0.47 -4.25 -1.02
CA ILE A 102 0.94 -5.57 -0.57
C ILE A 102 1.88 -5.48 0.65
N GLY A 103 2.66 -4.39 0.75
CA GLY A 103 3.41 -3.99 1.94
C GLY A 103 3.02 -2.58 2.42
N LEU A 104 3.41 -2.24 3.64
CA LEU A 104 3.23 -0.94 4.28
C LEU A 104 4.18 -0.78 5.47
N CYS A 105 5.15 0.13 5.36
CA CYS A 105 6.07 0.48 6.45
C CYS A 105 5.62 1.71 7.27
N TYR A 106 5.85 1.66 8.57
CA TYR A 106 5.78 2.78 9.53
C TYR A 106 7.18 2.98 10.17
N PRO A 107 8.11 3.68 9.49
CA PRO A 107 9.53 3.68 9.89
C PRO A 107 9.78 4.19 11.31
N GLU A 108 9.05 5.22 11.75
CA GLU A 108 9.14 5.81 13.09
C GLU A 108 8.83 4.82 14.22
N ARG A 109 8.04 3.78 13.91
CA ARG A 109 7.60 2.75 14.86
C ARG A 109 8.39 1.45 14.69
N SER A 110 9.33 1.40 13.74
CA SER A 110 10.01 0.17 13.29
C SER A 110 9.02 -0.97 13.03
N LEU A 111 7.90 -0.65 12.37
CA LEU A 111 6.78 -1.58 12.13
C LEU A 111 6.54 -1.73 10.62
N ILE A 112 6.54 -2.96 10.13
CA ILE A 112 6.17 -3.35 8.77
C ILE A 112 4.85 -4.13 8.82
N ARG A 113 3.97 -3.88 7.85
CA ARG A 113 2.76 -4.68 7.61
C ARG A 113 2.77 -5.27 6.22
N LEU A 114 2.53 -6.58 6.13
CA LEU A 114 2.44 -7.33 4.87
C LEU A 114 1.02 -7.88 4.69
N HIS A 115 0.51 -7.89 3.46
CA HIS A 115 -0.76 -8.56 3.16
C HIS A 115 -0.54 -10.09 3.18
N PRO A 116 -1.46 -10.91 3.73
CA PRO A 116 -1.23 -12.36 3.89
C PRO A 116 -0.80 -13.11 2.64
N VAL A 117 -1.25 -12.68 1.45
CA VAL A 117 -0.84 -13.25 0.14
C VAL A 117 0.68 -13.25 -0.08
N VAL A 118 1.44 -12.41 0.63
CA VAL A 118 2.91 -12.40 0.58
C VAL A 118 3.49 -13.78 0.96
N ARG A 119 2.81 -14.52 1.84
CA ARG A 119 3.18 -15.90 2.22
C ARG A 119 3.01 -16.93 1.10
N GLU A 120 2.29 -16.60 0.04
CA GLU A 120 1.94 -17.47 -1.10
C GLU A 120 2.75 -17.10 -2.36
N LEU A 121 3.72 -16.18 -2.24
CA LEU A 121 4.54 -15.72 -3.36
C LEU A 121 5.79 -16.58 -3.56
N GLU A 122 6.32 -16.52 -4.78
CA GLU A 122 7.65 -17.03 -5.12
C GLU A 122 8.74 -16.31 -4.30
N GLU A 123 9.79 -17.04 -3.93
CA GLU A 123 10.79 -16.63 -2.93
C GLU A 123 11.45 -15.28 -3.26
N ARG A 124 11.94 -15.09 -4.48
CA ARG A 124 12.60 -13.84 -4.89
C ARG A 124 11.66 -12.64 -4.74
N LEU A 125 10.38 -12.84 -5.04
CA LEU A 125 9.35 -11.81 -4.91
C LEU A 125 8.96 -11.54 -3.44
N PHE A 126 8.89 -12.58 -2.60
CA PHE A 126 8.75 -12.41 -1.14
C PHE A 126 9.90 -11.58 -0.58
N LEU A 127 11.14 -11.96 -0.92
CA LEU A 127 12.37 -11.28 -0.49
C LEU A 127 12.43 -9.83 -1.01
N GLU A 128 12.02 -9.57 -2.25
CA GLU A 128 11.96 -8.19 -2.79
C GLU A 128 11.01 -7.30 -1.98
N ILE A 129 9.83 -7.80 -1.61
CA ILE A 129 8.86 -7.04 -0.81
C ILE A 129 9.40 -6.83 0.61
N LEU A 130 9.97 -7.87 1.24
CA LEU A 130 10.57 -7.75 2.57
C LEU A 130 11.73 -6.72 2.57
N CYS A 131 12.59 -6.78 1.56
CA CYS A 131 13.67 -5.81 1.36
C CYS A 131 13.14 -4.39 1.12
N HIS A 132 12.07 -4.24 0.32
CA HIS A 132 11.39 -2.95 0.05
C HIS A 132 10.97 -2.25 1.35
N GLU A 133 10.28 -2.97 2.24
CA GLU A 133 9.78 -2.42 3.51
C GLU A 133 10.92 -2.16 4.52
N LEU A 134 11.87 -3.09 4.65
CA LEU A 134 13.04 -2.92 5.54
C LEU A 134 13.90 -1.73 5.12
N ALA A 135 14.08 -1.48 3.82
CA ALA A 135 14.81 -0.32 3.31
C ALA A 135 14.16 1.02 3.72
N HIS A 136 12.84 1.10 3.89
CA HIS A 136 12.19 2.31 4.43
C HIS A 136 12.52 2.51 5.92
N VAL A 137 12.63 1.44 6.72
CA VAL A 137 13.10 1.55 8.11
C VAL A 137 14.57 1.96 8.16
N ALA A 138 15.44 1.30 7.37
CA ALA A 138 16.87 1.59 7.30
C ALA A 138 17.14 3.05 6.91
N VAL A 139 16.47 3.56 5.86
CA VAL A 139 16.55 4.97 5.47
C VAL A 139 16.11 5.91 6.59
N TYR A 140 15.04 5.59 7.33
CA TYR A 140 14.64 6.41 8.47
C TYR A 140 15.65 6.37 9.63
N ARG A 141 16.28 5.22 9.91
CA ARG A 141 17.34 5.12 10.93
C ARG A 141 18.61 5.90 10.55
N LEU A 142 18.96 5.95 9.26
CA LEU A 142 20.16 6.61 8.75
C LEU A 142 19.98 8.12 8.47
N PHE A 143 18.80 8.54 8.01
CA PHE A 143 18.54 9.89 7.47
C PHE A 143 17.34 10.61 8.11
N GLY A 144 16.58 9.94 8.98
CA GLY A 144 15.48 10.52 9.74
C GLY A 144 14.24 10.92 8.90
N ARG A 145 13.41 11.80 9.49
CA ARG A 145 12.12 12.26 8.92
C ARG A 145 12.23 13.01 7.57
N GLY A 146 13.42 13.52 7.23
CA GLY A 146 13.63 14.33 6.01
C GLY A 146 13.85 13.51 4.73
N ALA A 147 14.08 12.20 4.86
CA ALA A 147 14.31 11.33 3.71
C ALA A 147 13.06 11.20 2.83
N GLN A 148 13.25 11.25 1.51
CA GLN A 148 12.13 11.12 0.58
C GLN A 148 11.69 9.66 0.46
N PRO A 149 10.37 9.36 0.55
CA PRO A 149 9.84 8.04 0.23
C PRO A 149 10.30 7.62 -1.18
N HIS A 150 10.87 6.42 -1.29
CA HIS A 150 11.45 5.89 -2.53
C HIS A 150 12.55 6.77 -3.17
N GLY A 151 13.21 7.62 -2.37
CA GLY A 151 14.31 8.50 -2.80
C GLY A 151 15.62 7.77 -3.13
N ARG A 152 16.67 8.54 -3.48
CA ARG A 152 17.99 8.01 -3.88
C ARG A 152 18.63 7.11 -2.80
N GLU A 153 18.43 7.43 -1.53
CA GLU A 153 18.92 6.65 -0.39
C GLU A 153 18.27 5.26 -0.38
N TRP A 154 16.94 5.22 -0.46
CA TRP A 154 16.16 3.98 -0.52
C TRP A 154 16.50 3.14 -1.74
N ALA A 155 16.64 3.77 -2.91
CA ALA A 155 17.04 3.12 -4.14
C ALA A 155 18.45 2.51 -4.04
N SER A 156 19.38 3.20 -3.36
CA SER A 156 20.73 2.69 -3.11
C SER A 156 20.73 1.44 -2.22
N LEU A 157 19.85 1.38 -1.21
CA LEU A 157 19.76 0.21 -0.33
C LEU A 157 19.24 -1.03 -1.08
N LEU A 158 18.17 -0.89 -1.89
CA LEU A 158 17.67 -2.03 -2.68
C LEU A 158 18.67 -2.51 -3.72
N ASN A 159 19.34 -1.58 -4.42
CA ASN A 159 20.35 -1.94 -5.41
C ASN A 159 21.54 -2.67 -4.76
N ALA A 160 21.95 -2.29 -3.55
CA ALA A 160 22.98 -2.99 -2.78
C ALA A 160 22.55 -4.43 -2.39
N SER A 161 21.26 -4.61 -2.08
CA SER A 161 20.64 -5.93 -1.82
C SER A 161 20.31 -6.76 -3.06
N GLY A 162 20.68 -6.30 -4.26
CA GLY A 162 20.43 -7.02 -5.52
C GLY A 162 19.01 -6.89 -6.10
N PHE A 163 18.18 -5.98 -5.57
CA PHE A 163 16.82 -5.71 -6.07
C PHE A 163 16.75 -4.37 -6.82
N SER A 164 16.00 -4.35 -7.92
CA SER A 164 15.76 -3.09 -8.64
C SER A 164 14.84 -2.18 -7.82
N ALA A 165 15.21 -0.90 -7.69
CA ALA A 165 14.46 0.12 -6.96
C ALA A 165 13.07 0.49 -7.57
N ARG A 166 12.11 -0.45 -7.57
CA ARG A 166 10.78 -0.30 -8.17
C ARG A 166 9.67 -0.15 -7.13
N THR A 167 8.68 0.67 -7.45
CA THR A 167 7.51 1.00 -6.58
C THR A 167 6.22 0.30 -7.00
N ARG A 168 6.30 -0.58 -8.02
CA ARG A 168 5.20 -1.35 -8.58
C ARG A 168 5.70 -2.72 -8.99
N LEU A 169 4.94 -3.76 -8.63
CA LEU A 169 5.17 -5.12 -9.13
C LEU A 169 4.64 -5.24 -10.57
N PRO A 170 5.10 -6.24 -11.34
CA PRO A 170 4.51 -6.55 -12.64
C PRO A 170 3.01 -6.85 -12.55
N GLN A 171 2.31 -6.74 -13.68
CA GLN A 171 0.88 -7.08 -13.74
C GLN A 171 0.71 -8.60 -13.69
N GLY A 172 -0.29 -9.08 -12.93
CA GLY A 172 -0.53 -10.51 -12.70
C GLY A 172 0.23 -11.11 -11.51
N THR A 173 1.26 -10.42 -10.99
CA THR A 173 2.11 -10.87 -9.86
C THR A 173 1.37 -11.11 -8.53
N ILE A 174 0.08 -10.76 -8.43
CA ILE A 174 -0.78 -11.08 -7.27
C ILE A 174 -2.08 -11.67 -7.81
N PHE A 175 -2.33 -12.97 -7.55
CA PHE A 175 -3.48 -13.75 -7.99
C PHE A 175 -4.83 -13.38 -7.33
N SER A 176 -5.08 -12.09 -7.04
CA SER A 176 -6.29 -11.68 -6.33
C SER A 176 -6.88 -10.32 -6.67
N THR A 177 -6.54 -9.66 -7.79
CA THR A 177 -7.40 -8.56 -8.28
C THR A 177 -8.79 -9.03 -8.65
N GLU A 178 -8.95 -10.28 -9.10
CA GLU A 178 -10.25 -10.90 -9.37
C GLU A 178 -10.83 -11.57 -8.13
N ARG A 179 -10.06 -12.35 -7.37
CA ARG A 179 -10.55 -12.95 -6.11
C ARG A 179 -10.98 -11.90 -5.06
N GLN A 180 -10.38 -10.70 -5.04
CA GLN A 180 -10.84 -9.56 -4.22
C GLN A 180 -11.89 -8.66 -4.92
N ARG A 181 -12.32 -8.98 -6.15
CA ARG A 181 -13.45 -8.33 -6.85
C ARG A 181 -14.70 -9.20 -6.81
N ALA A 182 -14.60 -10.49 -7.11
CA ALA A 182 -15.72 -11.44 -7.05
C ALA A 182 -16.30 -11.59 -5.63
N THR A 183 -15.52 -11.31 -4.58
CA THR A 183 -16.01 -11.23 -3.20
C THR A 183 -16.69 -9.89 -2.86
N ARG A 184 -16.80 -8.93 -3.79
CA ARG A 184 -17.46 -7.64 -3.59
C ARG A 184 -18.93 -7.75 -3.96
N LYS A 185 -19.75 -8.17 -2.99
CA LYS A 185 -21.18 -7.85 -3.00
C LYS A 185 -21.33 -6.33 -3.17
N THR A 186 -21.77 -5.89 -4.35
CA THR A 186 -21.92 -4.48 -4.66
C THR A 186 -23.27 -4.04 -4.14
N VAL A 187 -23.28 -3.49 -2.93
CA VAL A 187 -24.52 -3.01 -2.29
C VAL A 187 -25.02 -1.78 -3.04
N LEU A 188 -26.17 -1.93 -3.67
CA LEU A 188 -26.91 -0.88 -4.34
C LEU A 188 -28.16 -0.54 -3.52
N TRP A 189 -28.63 0.69 -3.68
CA TRP A 189 -29.80 1.21 -2.98
C TRP A 189 -30.81 1.70 -4.00
N HIS A 190 -31.91 0.96 -4.15
CA HIS A 190 -32.94 1.23 -5.12
C HIS A 190 -34.00 2.14 -4.50
N HIS A 191 -34.16 3.34 -5.06
CA HIS A 191 -35.05 4.38 -4.53
C HIS A 191 -36.30 4.46 -5.42
N ARG A 192 -37.37 3.76 -5.06
CA ARG A 192 -38.63 3.64 -5.82
C ARG A 192 -39.64 4.67 -5.35
N CYS A 193 -40.41 5.26 -6.26
CA CYS A 193 -41.59 6.04 -5.89
C CYS A 193 -42.87 5.18 -6.03
N PRO A 194 -43.58 4.81 -4.96
CA PRO A 194 -44.77 3.95 -5.06
C PRO A 194 -45.91 4.59 -5.87
N GLN A 195 -45.93 5.92 -5.94
CA GLN A 195 -46.99 6.72 -6.56
C GLN A 195 -46.94 6.78 -8.10
N CYS A 196 -45.75 6.63 -8.70
CA CYS A 196 -45.59 6.72 -10.16
C CYS A 196 -44.49 5.79 -10.71
N GLN A 197 -44.00 4.85 -9.90
CA GLN A 197 -42.95 3.86 -10.20
C GLN A 197 -41.60 4.38 -10.69
N ALA A 198 -41.42 5.70 -10.83
CA ALA A 198 -40.13 6.32 -11.09
C ALA A 198 -39.10 5.92 -10.03
N ALA A 199 -37.99 5.33 -10.47
CA ALA A 199 -36.97 4.77 -9.61
C ALA A 199 -35.56 5.23 -9.99
N ARG A 200 -34.60 5.12 -9.06
CA ARG A 200 -33.16 5.33 -9.31
C ARG A 200 -32.28 4.58 -8.32
N THR A 201 -31.10 4.19 -8.78
CA THR A 201 -30.13 3.42 -7.98
C THR A 201 -29.00 4.31 -7.48
N ALA A 202 -28.53 4.09 -6.25
CA ALA A 202 -27.38 4.79 -5.68
C ALA A 202 -26.47 3.85 -4.87
N ARG A 203 -25.23 4.28 -4.58
CA ARG A 203 -24.25 3.52 -3.77
C ARG A 203 -24.44 3.69 -2.24
N ARG A 204 -25.41 4.51 -1.82
CA ARG A 204 -25.79 4.80 -0.43
C ARG A 204 -27.29 5.11 -0.38
N PRO A 205 -28.00 4.91 0.75
CA PRO A 205 -29.38 5.35 0.89
C PRO A 205 -29.44 6.88 1.05
N VAL A 206 -30.43 7.52 0.43
CA VAL A 206 -30.58 8.99 0.41
C VAL A 206 -32.00 9.39 0.80
N TYR A 207 -32.29 9.37 2.11
CA TYR A 207 -33.61 9.66 2.69
C TYR A 207 -34.13 11.08 2.42
N THR A 208 -33.27 12.02 1.99
CA THR A 208 -33.66 13.38 1.59
C THR A 208 -34.22 13.45 0.16
N TRP A 209 -33.99 12.44 -0.67
CA TRP A 209 -34.47 12.43 -2.05
C TRP A 209 -36.00 12.33 -2.14
N ARG A 210 -36.56 13.00 -3.14
CA ARG A 210 -37.98 12.96 -3.50
C ARG A 210 -38.13 12.69 -4.99
N CYS A 211 -39.29 12.15 -5.39
CA CYS A 211 -39.67 12.05 -6.80
C CYS A 211 -40.06 13.43 -7.34
N ALA A 212 -39.33 13.92 -8.35
CA ALA A 212 -39.60 15.19 -9.00
C ALA A 212 -41.00 15.22 -9.64
N ASN A 213 -41.37 14.16 -10.37
CA ASN A 213 -42.69 14.04 -11.00
C ASN A 213 -43.83 14.20 -9.98
N CYS A 214 -43.77 13.48 -8.85
CA CYS A 214 -44.79 13.60 -7.80
C CYS A 214 -44.81 14.99 -7.14
N ARG A 215 -43.65 15.61 -6.90
CA ARG A 215 -43.59 16.97 -6.33
C ARG A 215 -44.19 18.03 -7.26
N ASN A 216 -43.97 17.91 -8.57
CA ASN A 216 -44.54 18.82 -9.55
C ASN A 216 -46.09 18.71 -9.61
N HIS A 217 -46.63 17.54 -9.25
CA HIS A 217 -48.07 17.30 -9.09
C HIS A 217 -48.56 17.51 -7.63
N GLY A 218 -47.85 18.32 -6.82
CA GLY A 218 -48.24 18.68 -5.46
C GLY A 218 -48.16 17.55 -4.41
N ARG A 219 -47.76 16.33 -4.79
CA ARG A 219 -47.68 15.18 -3.86
C ARG A 219 -46.35 15.19 -3.08
N PRO A 220 -46.28 14.60 -1.86
CA PRO A 220 -45.06 14.61 -1.04
C PRO A 220 -43.81 13.99 -1.72
N GLY A 221 -44.00 13.09 -2.69
CA GLY A 221 -42.92 12.50 -3.47
C GLY A 221 -41.94 11.66 -2.64
N LYS A 222 -42.36 11.12 -1.50
CA LYS A 222 -41.57 10.18 -0.67
C LYS A 222 -41.14 8.98 -1.54
N LEU A 223 -39.93 8.48 -1.27
CA LEU A 223 -39.37 7.29 -1.92
C LEU A 223 -39.27 6.17 -0.88
N GLU A 224 -39.57 4.95 -1.32
CA GLU A 224 -39.13 3.73 -0.68
C GLU A 224 -37.67 3.47 -1.06
N ILE A 225 -36.88 2.94 -0.12
CA ILE A 225 -35.43 2.78 -0.28
C ILE A 225 -35.06 1.36 0.13
N GLU A 226 -34.80 0.52 -0.86
CA GLU A 226 -34.52 -0.91 -0.71
C GLU A 226 -33.02 -1.18 -0.90
N ARG A 227 -32.50 -2.17 -0.18
CA ARG A 227 -31.10 -2.60 -0.28
C ARG A 227 -30.99 -3.82 -1.20
N GLU A 228 -30.27 -3.65 -2.30
CA GLU A 228 -30.00 -4.71 -3.27
C GLU A 228 -28.55 -5.18 -3.13
N GLU A 229 -28.34 -6.49 -2.99
CA GLU A 229 -27.01 -7.09 -3.03
C GLU A 229 -26.70 -7.55 -4.47
N ALA A 230 -26.13 -6.67 -5.28
CA ALA A 230 -25.69 -7.04 -6.62
C ALA A 230 -24.45 -7.94 -6.55
N TRP A 231 -24.57 -9.14 -7.09
CA TRP A 231 -23.44 -9.99 -7.45
C TRP A 231 -22.79 -9.45 -8.74
N GLY A 232 -21.47 -9.59 -8.89
CA GLY A 232 -20.70 -9.08 -10.03
C GLY A 232 -19.26 -9.55 -10.03
#